data_AF-A0A7L4NRI6-F1
#
_entry.id   AF-A0A7L4NRI6-F1
#
_cell.length_a   1.000
_cell.length_b   1.000
_cell.length_c   1.000
_cell.angle_alpha   90.00
_cell.angle_beta   90.00
_cell.angle_gamma   90.00
#
_symmetry.space_group_name_H-M   'P 1'
#
loop_
_entity.id
_entity.type
_entity.pdbx_description
1 polymer ?
#
loop_
_entity_poly.entity_id
_entity_poly.type
_entity_poly.pdbx_seq_one_letter_code
_entity_poly.pdbx_strand_id
1 'polypeptide(L)'
;SGSSDPYCVVKVDNEVVARTATVWKSLNPFWGEEYTLRLPRSFHSLAVYVLDEDTIGQDDVIGKVTLSRQQISAEPRGVDSWLSLAPVDPDEEVQGEIHLELQVPEQSHPRVLRCHLIEAR
;
A
#
# COMPACT_ATOMS: atom_id res chain seq x y z
N SER A 1 1.13 21.33 15.63
CA SER A 1 1.85 20.76 14.49
C SER A 1 2.31 19.38 14.88
N GLY A 2 1.46 18.37 14.67
CA GLY A 2 1.89 16.98 14.76
C GLY A 2 2.64 16.63 13.48
N SER A 3 3.67 15.81 13.61
CA SER A 3 4.28 15.10 12.49
C SER A 3 4.05 13.62 12.73
N SER A 4 3.69 12.89 11.69
CA SER A 4 3.68 11.43 11.72
C SER A 4 5.03 10.88 11.30
N ASP A 5 5.27 9.63 11.62
CA ASP A 5 6.37 8.77 11.22
C ASP A 5 5.83 7.68 10.28
N PRO A 6 5.35 8.03 9.07
CA PRO A 6 4.59 7.11 8.24
C PRO A 6 5.43 6.00 7.58
N TYR A 7 4.83 4.82 7.49
CA TYR A 7 5.31 3.70 6.70
C TYR A 7 4.14 2.92 6.07
N CYS A 8 4.44 2.14 5.04
CA CYS A 8 3.46 1.32 4.35
C CYS A 8 3.62 -0.16 4.71
N VAL A 9 2.50 -0.87 4.82
CA VAL A 9 2.42 -2.33 4.86
C VAL A 9 1.60 -2.84 3.69
N VAL A 10 2.19 -3.71 2.88
CA VAL A 10 1.48 -4.38 1.79
C VAL A 10 0.99 -5.73 2.27
N LYS A 11 -0.31 -5.97 2.08
CA LYS A 11 -0.95 -7.26 2.34
C LYS A 11 -1.51 -7.85 1.06
N VAL A 12 -1.29 -9.14 0.87
CA VAL A 12 -2.04 -9.95 -0.10
C VAL A 12 -3.06 -10.75 0.71
N ASP A 13 -4.34 -10.52 0.46
CA ASP A 13 -5.43 -10.94 1.33
C ASP A 13 -5.18 -10.46 2.78
N ASN A 14 -4.81 -11.36 3.69
CA ASN A 14 -4.54 -11.07 5.10
C ASN A 14 -3.06 -11.25 5.51
N GLU A 15 -2.19 -11.61 4.56
CA GLU A 15 -0.77 -11.86 4.83
C GLU A 15 0.06 -10.63 4.50
N VAL A 16 0.88 -10.19 5.45
CA VAL A 16 1.87 -9.11 5.22
C VAL A 16 3.00 -9.65 4.36
N VAL A 17 3.22 -9.02 3.21
CA VAL A 17 4.23 -9.46 2.23
C VAL A 17 5.35 -8.45 2.01
N ALA A 18 5.15 -7.20 2.38
CA ALA A 18 6.17 -6.15 2.34
C ALA A 18 5.87 -5.04 3.35
N ARG A 19 6.91 -4.33 3.78
CA ARG A 19 6.86 -3.13 4.62
C ARG A 19 7.96 -2.17 4.17
N THR A 20 7.63 -0.89 4.01
CA THR A 20 8.62 0.15 3.72
C THR A 20 9.43 0.51 4.96
N ALA A 21 10.53 1.23 4.75
CA ALA A 21 11.14 2.03 5.78
C ALA A 21 10.15 3.11 6.26
N THR A 22 10.36 3.52 7.51
CA THR A 22 9.64 4.62 8.13
C THR A 22 10.25 5.94 7.71
N VAL A 23 9.41 6.89 7.30
CA VAL A 23 9.82 8.27 7.03
C VAL A 23 9.50 9.11 8.25
N TRP A 24 10.52 9.42 9.05
CA TRP A 24 10.33 10.14 10.30
C TRP A 24 9.90 11.60 10.09
N LYS A 25 8.91 12.03 10.86
CA LYS A 25 8.42 13.40 11.03
C LYS A 25 7.95 14.05 9.73
N SER A 26 7.16 13.33 8.94
CA SER A 26 6.60 13.83 7.69
C SER A 26 5.10 13.55 7.58
N LEU A 27 4.36 14.56 7.09
CA LEU A 27 2.99 14.39 6.61
C LEU A 27 2.92 14.11 5.11
N ASN A 28 4.05 14.24 4.40
CA ASN A 28 4.15 13.97 2.96
C ASN A 28 5.35 13.04 2.74
N PRO A 29 5.26 11.75 3.12
CA PRO A 29 6.37 10.84 3.00
C PRO A 29 6.67 10.47 1.55
N PHE A 30 7.95 10.31 1.24
CA PHE A 30 8.43 9.70 0.01
C PHE A 30 9.22 8.44 0.39
N TRP A 31 8.75 7.27 -0.04
CA TRP A 31 9.43 5.99 0.15
C TRP A 31 10.24 5.61 -1.09
N GLY A 32 9.63 5.69 -2.27
CA GLY A 32 10.26 5.26 -3.54
C GLY A 32 10.72 3.79 -3.51
N GLU A 33 9.99 2.93 -2.80
CA GLU A 33 10.37 1.53 -2.57
C GLU A 33 9.59 0.59 -3.47
N GLU A 34 10.29 -0.35 -4.10
CA GLU A 34 9.71 -1.30 -5.05
C GLU A 34 9.87 -2.75 -4.57
N TYR A 35 8.78 -3.51 -4.64
CA TYR A 35 8.71 -4.91 -4.25
C TYR A 35 8.21 -5.78 -5.40
N THR A 36 8.78 -6.99 -5.51
CA THR A 36 8.24 -8.03 -6.39
C THR A 36 7.52 -9.08 -5.54
N LEU A 37 6.19 -9.02 -5.54
CA LEU A 37 5.32 -9.84 -4.71
C LEU A 37 4.87 -11.07 -5.47
N ARG A 38 4.95 -12.25 -4.86
CA ARG A 38 4.38 -13.47 -5.44
C ARG A 38 2.88 -13.49 -5.14
N LEU A 39 2.06 -13.52 -6.18
CA LEU A 39 0.61 -13.59 -6.00
C LEU A 39 0.14 -15.05 -6.04
N PRO A 40 -0.48 -15.57 -4.97
CA PRO A 40 -1.15 -16.86 -5.01
C PRO A 40 -2.21 -16.88 -6.12
N ARG A 41 -2.40 -18.02 -6.81
CA ARG A 41 -3.42 -18.11 -7.87
C ARG A 41 -4.85 -17.82 -7.39
N SER A 42 -5.10 -17.99 -6.10
CA SER A 42 -6.39 -17.80 -5.43
C SER A 42 -6.52 -16.47 -4.70
N PHE A 43 -5.57 -15.54 -4.83
CA PHE A 43 -5.66 -14.25 -4.13
C PHE A 43 -6.93 -13.49 -4.53
N HIS A 44 -7.49 -12.75 -3.59
CA HIS A 44 -8.70 -11.96 -3.75
C HIS A 44 -8.37 -10.47 -3.87
N SER A 45 -7.47 -9.98 -3.01
CA SER A 45 -7.12 -8.55 -2.97
C SER A 45 -5.65 -8.30 -2.60
N LEU A 46 -5.19 -7.12 -2.99
CA LEU A 46 -4.00 -6.47 -2.47
C LEU A 46 -4.46 -5.25 -1.66
N ALA A 47 -3.96 -5.10 -0.44
CA ALA A 47 -4.19 -3.91 0.37
C ALA A 47 -2.85 -3.25 0.71
N VAL A 48 -2.82 -1.93 0.66
CA VAL A 48 -1.69 -1.13 1.15
C VAL A 48 -2.22 -0.30 2.31
N TYR A 49 -1.65 -0.50 3.48
CA TYR A 49 -1.93 0.26 4.69
C TYR A 49 -0.85 1.31 4.85
N VAL A 50 -1.25 2.53 5.21
CA VAL A 50 -0.35 3.58 5.70
C VAL A 50 -0.54 3.63 7.21
N LEU A 51 0.56 3.51 7.95
CA LEU A 51 0.58 3.52 9.41
C LEU A 51 1.54 4.60 9.90
N ASP A 52 1.30 5.09 11.10
CA ASP A 52 2.19 5.94 11.88
C ASP A 52 3.00 5.07 12.86
N GLU A 53 4.32 5.08 12.77
CA GLU A 53 5.17 4.29 13.68
C GLU A 53 5.32 4.99 15.02
N ASP A 54 4.81 4.35 16.08
CA ASP A 54 4.90 4.91 17.43
C ASP A 54 6.10 4.33 18.20
N THR A 55 6.85 5.21 18.85
CA THR A 55 7.98 4.77 19.69
C THR A 55 7.52 3.97 20.91
N ILE A 56 6.27 4.20 21.37
CA ILE A 56 5.68 3.52 22.52
C ILE A 56 4.21 3.21 22.19
N GLY A 57 3.87 1.93 22.07
CA GLY A 57 2.49 1.50 21.86
C GLY A 57 2.36 0.61 20.63
N GLN A 58 1.15 0.57 20.09
CA GLN A 58 0.85 -0.04 18.81
C GLN A 58 0.78 1.08 17.77
N ASP A 59 1.36 0.84 16.60
CA ASP A 59 1.30 1.77 15.47
C ASP A 59 -0.15 2.06 15.05
N ASP A 60 -0.44 3.34 14.87
CA ASP A 60 -1.75 3.83 14.45
C ASP A 60 -1.94 3.67 12.94
N VAL A 61 -3.11 3.22 12.52
CA VAL A 61 -3.43 3.12 11.09
C VAL A 61 -3.96 4.46 10.60
N ILE A 62 -3.24 5.09 9.67
CA ILE A 62 -3.68 6.31 9.01
C ILE A 62 -4.79 6.00 8.00
N GLY A 63 -4.65 4.90 7.26
CA GLY A 63 -5.65 4.49 6.29
C GLY A 63 -5.18 3.36 5.39
N LYS A 64 -6.01 2.96 4.43
CA LYS A 64 -5.63 1.94 3.45
C LYS A 64 -6.24 2.17 2.08
N VAL A 65 -5.62 1.56 1.08
CA VAL A 65 -6.23 1.30 -0.22
C VAL A 65 -6.35 -0.20 -0.43
N THR A 66 -7.40 -0.63 -1.12
CA THR A 66 -7.60 -2.06 -1.43
C THR A 66 -7.99 -2.21 -2.89
N LEU A 67 -7.25 -3.04 -3.61
CA LEU A 67 -7.46 -3.36 -5.00
C LEU A 67 -7.78 -4.84 -5.13
N SER A 68 -8.95 -5.15 -5.67
CA SER A 68 -9.32 -6.52 -5.99
C SER A 68 -8.48 -7.07 -7.13
N ARG A 69 -8.37 -8.40 -7.18
CA ARG A 69 -7.78 -9.10 -8.32
C ARG A 69 -8.40 -8.67 -9.66
N GLN A 70 -9.69 -8.40 -9.69
CA GLN A 70 -10.38 -7.96 -10.91
C GLN A 70 -9.90 -6.58 -11.37
N GLN A 71 -9.79 -5.62 -10.44
CA GLN A 71 -9.26 -4.28 -10.75
C GLN A 71 -7.81 -4.34 -11.26
N ILE A 72 -6.95 -5.10 -10.58
CA ILE A 72 -5.55 -5.28 -11.02
C ILE A 72 -5.48 -5.95 -12.40
N SER A 73 -6.37 -6.90 -12.69
CA SER A 73 -6.38 -7.59 -13.98
C SER A 73 -7.03 -6.78 -15.11
N ALA A 74 -7.86 -5.79 -14.77
CA ALA A 74 -8.50 -4.89 -15.73
C ALA A 74 -7.51 -3.86 -16.30
N GLU A 75 -6.39 -3.62 -15.62
CA GLU A 75 -5.32 -2.71 -16.04
C GLU A 75 -4.09 -3.49 -16.51
N PRO A 76 -4.08 -4.02 -17.76
CA PRO A 76 -2.99 -4.87 -18.25
C PRO A 76 -1.65 -4.14 -18.37
N ARG A 77 -1.65 -2.81 -18.43
CA ARG A 77 -0.44 -1.98 -18.41
C ARG A 77 0.05 -1.64 -17.00
N GLY A 78 -0.71 -2.06 -15.99
CA GLY A 78 -0.50 -1.67 -14.61
C GLY A 78 -1.32 -0.44 -14.19
N VAL A 79 -1.38 -0.23 -12.88
CA VAL A 79 -1.94 0.95 -12.22
C VAL A 79 -0.78 1.89 -11.94
N ASP A 80 -0.90 3.17 -12.27
CA ASP A 80 -0.02 4.26 -11.83
C ASP A 80 -0.93 5.43 -11.50
N SER A 81 -1.23 5.62 -10.23
CA SER A 81 -2.26 6.57 -9.80
C SER A 81 -2.16 6.95 -8.34
N TRP A 82 -2.68 8.14 -8.05
CA TRP A 82 -3.07 8.54 -6.70
C TRP A 82 -4.39 7.87 -6.31
N LEU A 83 -4.42 7.26 -5.14
CA LEU A 83 -5.59 6.59 -4.58
C LEU A 83 -5.91 7.17 -3.21
N SER A 84 -7.16 7.61 -3.01
CA SER A 84 -7.62 8.12 -1.72
C SER A 84 -7.59 7.02 -0.66
N LEU A 85 -7.06 7.35 0.52
CA LEU A 85 -7.06 6.45 1.65
C LEU A 85 -8.50 6.27 2.15
N ALA A 86 -8.87 5.03 2.40
CA ALA A 86 -10.11 4.66 3.05
C ALA A 86 -9.86 4.33 4.52
N PRO A 87 -10.84 4.61 5.40
CA PRO A 87 -10.71 4.26 6.81
C PRO A 87 -10.72 2.74 7.00
N VAL A 88 -10.09 2.29 8.09
CA VAL A 88 -10.12 0.88 8.49
C VAL A 88 -11.33 0.61 9.39
N ASP A 89 -11.59 1.50 10.33
CA ASP A 89 -12.82 1.56 11.11
C ASP A 89 -13.86 2.45 10.37
N PRO A 90 -15.06 1.96 10.06
CA PRO A 90 -16.07 2.77 9.37
C PRO A 90 -16.51 4.04 10.13
N ASP A 91 -16.26 4.12 11.43
CA ASP A 91 -16.59 5.29 12.25
C ASP A 91 -15.48 6.37 12.23
N GLU A 92 -14.33 6.09 11.60
CA GLU A 92 -13.22 7.02 11.45
C GLU A 92 -13.27 7.79 10.12
N GLU A 93 -12.92 9.07 10.17
CA GLU A 93 -12.67 9.87 8.97
C GLU A 93 -11.18 9.86 8.66
N VAL A 94 -10.83 9.42 7.44
CA VAL A 94 -9.46 9.43 6.95
C VAL A 94 -9.33 10.44 5.81
N GLN A 95 -8.24 11.19 5.84
CA GLN A 95 -7.86 12.14 4.80
C GLN A 95 -6.52 11.72 4.21
N GLY A 96 -6.30 12.12 2.96
CA GLY A 96 -5.05 11.87 2.24
C GLY A 96 -5.16 10.80 1.16
N GLU A 97 -4.07 10.68 0.42
CA GLU A 97 -3.94 9.80 -0.74
C GLU A 97 -2.53 9.23 -0.85
N ILE A 98 -2.42 8.08 -1.47
CA ILE A 98 -1.14 7.41 -1.74
C ILE A 98 -0.93 7.28 -3.25
N HIS A 99 0.29 7.61 -3.70
CA HIS A 99 0.77 7.34 -5.05
C HIS A 99 1.49 6.00 -5.08
N LEU A 100 1.01 5.10 -5.94
CA LEU A 100 1.65 3.82 -6.15
C LEU A 100 1.55 3.38 -7.61
N GLU A 101 2.48 2.52 -7.98
CA GLU A 101 2.44 1.81 -9.26
C GLU A 101 2.35 0.29 -9.02
N LEU A 102 1.42 -0.37 -9.70
CA LEU A 102 1.29 -1.81 -9.73
C LEU A 102 1.43 -2.32 -11.15
N GLN A 103 2.34 -3.27 -11.40
CA GLN A 103 2.50 -3.88 -12.72
C GLN A 103 2.56 -5.39 -12.60
N VAL A 104 1.82 -6.09 -13.45
CA VAL A 104 1.94 -7.55 -13.60
C VAL A 104 2.82 -7.81 -14.81
N PRO A 105 4.10 -8.20 -14.64
CA PRO A 105 4.97 -8.43 -15.79
C PRO A 105 4.40 -9.56 -16.65
N GLU A 106 4.30 -9.31 -17.96
CA GLU A 106 3.92 -10.33 -18.93
C GLU A 106 4.85 -11.55 -18.79
N GLN A 107 4.28 -12.75 -18.90
CA GLN A 107 5.01 -14.04 -18.88
C GLN A 107 5.59 -14.50 -17.53
N SER A 108 5.28 -13.85 -16.40
CA SER A 108 5.72 -14.33 -15.09
C SER A 108 5.02 -15.65 -14.65
N HIS A 109 5.80 -16.72 -14.51
CA HIS A 109 5.41 -17.96 -13.85
C HIS A 109 6.44 -18.31 -12.75
N PRO A 110 6.06 -18.31 -11.45
CA PRO A 110 4.75 -17.94 -10.90
C PRO A 110 4.39 -16.48 -11.17
N ARG A 111 3.08 -16.15 -11.16
CA ARG A 111 2.60 -14.77 -11.37
C ARG A 111 3.15 -13.88 -10.27
N VAL A 112 3.86 -12.82 -10.66
CA VAL A 112 4.37 -11.80 -9.74
C VAL A 112 3.68 -10.46 -10.00
N LEU A 113 3.68 -9.61 -8.98
CA LEU A 113 3.24 -8.22 -9.04
C LEU A 113 4.42 -7.34 -8.62
N ARG A 114 4.82 -6.41 -9.47
CA ARG A 114 5.70 -5.31 -9.07
C ARG A 114 4.82 -4.26 -8.40
N CYS A 115 5.15 -3.89 -7.17
CA CYS A 115 4.45 -2.89 -6.38
C CYS A 115 5.48 -1.83 -5.98
N HIS A 116 5.33 -0.63 -6.51
CA HIS A 116 6.16 0.52 -6.23
C HIS A 116 5.34 1.49 -5.36
N LEU A 117 5.79 1.69 -4.13
CA LEU A 117 5.20 2.60 -3.17
C LEU A 117 6.00 3.90 -3.19
N ILE A 118 5.39 4.97 -3.70
CA ILE A 118 6.13 6.18 -4.07
C ILE A 118 6.04 7.19 -2.95
N GLU A 119 4.86 7.76 -2.72
CA GLU A 119 4.64 8.84 -1.77
C GLU A 119 3.19 8.93 -1.30
N ALA A 120 2.94 9.70 -0.23
CA ALA A 120 1.61 10.04 0.26
C ALA A 120 1.51 11.52 0.62
N ARG A 121 0.28 12.05 0.69
CA ARG A 121 -0.02 13.45 1.08
C ARG A 121 -1.42 13.61 1.66
#